data_AF-A0A7S3YZH9-F1
#
_entry.id   AF-A0A7S3YZH9-F1
#
_cell.length_a   1.000
_cell.length_b   1.000
_cell.length_c   1.000
_cell.angle_alpha   90.00
_cell.angle_beta   90.00
_cell.angle_gamma   90.00
#
_symmetry.space_group_name_H-M   'P 1'
#
loop_
_entity.id
_entity.type
_entity.pdbx_description
1 polymer ?
#
loop_
_entity_poly.entity_id
_entity_poly.type
_entity_poly.pdbx_seq_one_letter_code
_entity_poly.pdbx_strand_id
1 'polypeptide(L)'
;VCLSVSLSVCLSPFIGTWIMKPVGKSQGKGIFLVDKLSQTVQWKSDYRLNNQEQQAESYVAQQYIDSPLLIGGRKFDIRLYVLVKSYNPLVVYMYRDGFARFSVARYEKKNINNTFVHVTNVAVQKTAADYDADTGGKMFLRPLKLYLISKYGHERVNELFCEIQLVVIRSLLSVQKIIINDKHCFELYGYDVMIDENLKVWLIEVNAFPSLTANTKDDYNLKCEMLDDMLSIIDLEGRLNGNEDQVGGFDLIYS
;
A
#
# COMPACT_ATOMS: atom_id res chain seq x y z
N VAL A 1 6.82 9.76 -7.40
CA VAL A 1 8.25 9.40 -7.29
C VAL A 1 8.35 8.03 -6.64
N CYS A 2 8.55 6.96 -7.41
CA CYS A 2 8.99 5.69 -6.81
C CYS A 2 10.40 5.93 -6.29
N LEU A 3 10.63 5.76 -4.99
CA LEU A 3 11.99 5.70 -4.44
C LEU A 3 12.68 4.48 -5.06
N SER A 4 13.45 4.71 -6.13
CA SER A 4 14.35 3.71 -6.68
C SER A 4 15.53 3.59 -5.74
N VAL A 5 15.48 2.63 -4.81
CA VAL A 5 16.66 2.21 -4.06
C VAL A 5 17.54 1.44 -5.03
N SER A 6 18.66 2.05 -5.43
CA SER A 6 19.71 1.36 -6.18
C SER A 6 20.33 0.32 -5.25
N LEU A 7 19.90 -0.93 -5.38
CA LEU A 7 20.45 -2.05 -4.61
C LEU A 7 21.81 -2.42 -5.20
N SER A 8 22.87 -1.95 -4.53
CA SER A 8 24.16 -2.63 -4.60
C SER A 8 23.93 -4.05 -4.07
N VAL A 9 24.15 -5.05 -4.93
CA VAL A 9 23.94 -6.46 -4.60
C VAL A 9 24.97 -6.86 -3.54
N CYS A 10 24.58 -6.77 -2.26
CA CYS A 10 25.29 -7.47 -1.19
C CYS A 10 24.93 -8.95 -1.31
N LEU A 11 25.90 -9.77 -1.75
CA LEU A 11 25.82 -11.21 -1.93
C LEU A 11 25.75 -11.94 -0.57
N SER A 12 24.71 -11.69 0.23
CA SER A 12 24.26 -12.66 1.23
C SER A 12 23.54 -13.81 0.51
N PRO A 13 23.66 -15.07 0.96
CA PRO A 13 22.97 -16.19 0.32
C PRO A 13 21.47 -15.88 0.21
N PHE A 14 20.90 -16.02 -0.99
CA PHE A 14 19.46 -15.89 -1.28
C PHE A 14 18.70 -16.97 -0.51
N ILE A 15 18.39 -16.72 0.76
CA ILE A 15 17.57 -17.59 1.59
C ILE A 15 16.18 -16.95 1.70
N GLY A 16 15.17 -17.63 1.14
CA GLY A 16 13.78 -17.19 1.17
C GLY A 16 13.23 -16.75 -0.18
N THR A 17 11.92 -16.50 -0.21
CA THR A 17 11.20 -16.07 -1.41
C THR A 17 11.32 -14.55 -1.59
N TRP A 18 11.49 -14.11 -2.82
CA TRP A 18 11.57 -12.70 -3.20
C TRP A 18 10.43 -12.37 -4.16
N ILE A 19 9.92 -11.15 -4.07
CA ILE A 19 8.96 -10.59 -5.01
C ILE A 19 9.68 -9.58 -5.89
N MET A 20 9.58 -9.79 -7.20
CA MET A 20 10.17 -8.96 -8.23
C MET A 20 9.10 -7.98 -8.72
N LYS A 21 9.36 -6.68 -8.59
CA LYS A 21 8.43 -5.62 -8.99
C LYS A 21 9.07 -4.71 -10.05
N PRO A 22 8.47 -4.53 -11.24
CA PRO A 22 8.97 -3.62 -12.24
C PRO A 22 8.86 -2.16 -11.79
N VAL A 23 9.88 -1.35 -12.05
CA VAL A 23 9.87 0.09 -11.78
C VAL A 23 9.02 0.79 -12.84
N GLY A 24 8.10 1.66 -12.39
CA GLY A 24 7.28 2.50 -13.28
C GLY A 24 6.04 1.81 -13.88
N LYS A 25 5.79 0.53 -13.57
CA LYS A 25 4.51 -0.12 -13.86
C LYS A 25 3.59 -0.07 -12.63
N SER A 26 2.28 -0.20 -12.86
CA SER A 26 1.25 -0.19 -11.82
C SER A 26 0.30 -1.38 -11.97
N GLN A 27 -0.68 -1.49 -11.07
CA GLN A 27 -1.76 -2.49 -11.14
C GLN A 27 -1.30 -3.97 -11.00
N GLY A 28 -0.10 -4.21 -10.47
CA GLY A 28 0.43 -5.56 -10.29
C GLY A 28 0.98 -6.21 -11.56
N LYS A 29 1.05 -5.49 -12.68
CA LYS A 29 1.54 -6.03 -13.96
C LYS A 29 3.04 -6.31 -13.90
N GLY A 30 3.44 -7.52 -14.28
CA GLY A 30 4.85 -7.94 -14.32
C GLY A 30 5.45 -8.30 -12.95
N ILE A 31 4.62 -8.42 -11.90
CA ILE A 31 5.06 -8.92 -10.60
C ILE A 31 5.14 -10.45 -10.65
N PHE A 32 6.25 -10.99 -10.16
CA PHE A 32 6.43 -12.44 -9.99
C PHE A 32 7.27 -12.74 -8.75
N LEU A 33 7.17 -13.97 -8.26
CA LEU A 33 7.95 -14.43 -7.12
C LEU A 33 9.09 -15.33 -7.62
N VAL A 34 10.23 -15.28 -6.92
CA VAL A 34 11.37 -16.18 -7.13
C VAL A 34 11.82 -16.76 -5.79
N ASP A 35 12.08 -18.06 -5.75
CA ASP A 35 12.60 -18.76 -4.57
C ASP A 35 14.01 -19.34 -4.80
N LYS A 36 14.49 -19.28 -6.06
CA LYS A 36 15.82 -19.71 -6.47
C LYS A 36 16.45 -18.68 -7.40
N LEU A 37 17.71 -18.35 -7.16
CA LEU A 37 18.53 -17.48 -8.03
C LEU A 37 18.52 -17.91 -9.50
N SER A 38 18.42 -19.23 -9.77
CA SER A 38 18.37 -19.77 -11.13
C SER A 38 17.14 -19.30 -11.92
N GLN A 39 16.01 -19.07 -11.25
CA GLN A 39 14.79 -18.56 -11.89
C GLN A 39 14.99 -17.12 -12.38
N THR A 40 15.75 -16.30 -11.65
CA THR A 40 16.05 -14.91 -12.03
C THR A 40 16.93 -14.85 -13.28
N VAL A 41 17.87 -15.79 -13.43
CA VAL A 41 18.74 -15.91 -14.62
C VAL A 41 17.94 -16.37 -15.83
N GLN A 42 17.07 -17.38 -15.66
CA GLN A 42 16.21 -17.90 -16.73
C GLN A 42 15.18 -16.86 -17.21
N TRP A 43 14.58 -16.11 -16.27
CA TRP A 43 13.68 -15.01 -16.64
C TRP A 43 14.41 -13.92 -17.44
N LYS A 44 15.65 -13.58 -17.06
CA LYS A 44 16.46 -12.59 -17.79
C LYS A 44 16.80 -13.05 -19.21
N SER A 45 17.03 -14.35 -19.43
CA SER A 45 17.22 -14.89 -20.79
C SER A 45 15.93 -14.88 -21.60
N ASP A 46 14.81 -15.28 -21.01
CA ASP A 46 13.52 -15.35 -21.71
C ASP A 46 12.98 -13.96 -22.05
N TYR A 47 13.18 -12.98 -21.17
CA TYR A 47 12.83 -11.58 -21.41
C TYR A 47 13.64 -10.97 -22.57
N ARG A 48 14.95 -11.29 -22.66
CA ARG A 48 15.82 -10.85 -23.76
C ARG A 48 15.48 -11.49 -25.11
N LEU A 49 14.96 -12.73 -25.09
CA LEU A 49 14.56 -13.44 -26.31
C LEU A 49 13.25 -12.92 -26.87
N ASN A 50 12.32 -12.49 -26.00
CA ASN A 50 10.96 -12.11 -26.40
C ASN A 50 10.76 -10.60 -26.64
N ASN A 51 11.64 -9.73 -26.13
CA ASN A 51 11.56 -8.29 -26.36
C ASN A 51 12.68 -7.82 -27.29
N GLN A 52 12.31 -7.36 -28.50
CA GLN A 52 13.23 -6.72 -29.45
C GLN A 52 13.63 -5.29 -29.03
N GLU A 53 13.04 -4.75 -27.96
CA GLU A 53 13.37 -3.43 -27.42
C GLU A 53 14.61 -3.49 -26.51
N GLN A 54 15.62 -2.68 -26.84
CA GLN A 54 16.95 -2.67 -26.23
C GLN A 54 17.02 -2.05 -24.81
N GLN A 55 15.90 -1.69 -24.19
CA GLN A 55 15.93 -1.08 -22.85
C GLN A 55 15.79 -2.13 -21.75
N ALA A 56 16.78 -2.15 -20.85
CA ALA A 56 16.73 -2.97 -19.65
C ALA A 56 15.64 -2.45 -18.70
N GLU A 57 14.55 -3.20 -18.52
CA GLU A 57 13.58 -2.91 -17.48
C GLU A 57 14.23 -3.00 -16.09
N SER A 58 14.04 -1.97 -15.28
CA SER A 58 14.51 -1.96 -13.88
C SER A 58 13.51 -2.66 -12.97
N TYR A 59 13.99 -3.48 -12.04
CA TYR A 59 13.18 -4.19 -11.06
C TYR A 59 13.67 -3.93 -9.65
N VAL A 60 12.74 -3.89 -8.70
CA VAL A 60 13.01 -3.98 -7.27
C VAL A 60 12.83 -5.44 -6.84
N ALA A 61 13.88 -6.01 -6.26
CA ALA A 61 13.80 -7.28 -5.55
C ALA A 61 13.53 -7.00 -4.07
N GLN A 62 12.36 -7.38 -3.60
CA GLN A 62 11.96 -7.21 -2.20
C GLN A 62 11.77 -8.59 -1.56
N GLN A 63 12.22 -8.77 -0.32
CA GLN A 63 11.95 -10.00 0.42
C GLN A 63 10.43 -10.17 0.57
N TYR A 64 9.93 -11.36 0.23
CA TYR A 64 8.51 -11.65 0.31
C TYR A 64 8.08 -11.90 1.76
N ILE A 65 6.97 -11.29 2.17
CA ILE A 65 6.33 -11.56 3.46
C ILE A 65 5.58 -12.88 3.33
N ASP A 66 6.21 -13.95 3.81
CA ASP A 66 5.77 -15.34 3.65
C ASP A 66 4.91 -15.87 4.81
N SER A 67 4.74 -15.06 5.85
CA SER A 67 3.83 -15.25 6.98
C SER A 67 2.91 -14.03 7.18
N PRO A 68 2.06 -13.68 6.19
CA PRO A 68 1.14 -12.55 6.34
C PRO A 68 0.02 -12.87 7.35
N LEU A 69 -0.54 -11.84 7.98
CA LEU A 69 -1.78 -11.97 8.73
C LEU A 69 -2.90 -12.38 7.77
N LEU A 70 -3.65 -13.42 8.14
CA LEU A 70 -4.76 -13.95 7.34
C LEU A 70 -6.10 -13.76 8.05
N ILE A 71 -7.13 -13.42 7.28
CA ILE A 71 -8.53 -13.43 7.73
C ILE A 71 -9.29 -14.38 6.81
N GLY A 72 -9.98 -15.37 7.39
CA GLY A 72 -10.62 -16.44 6.60
C GLY A 72 -9.64 -17.25 5.75
N GLY A 73 -8.35 -17.25 6.11
CA GLY A 73 -7.29 -17.88 5.32
C GLY A 73 -6.92 -17.14 4.03
N ARG A 74 -7.33 -15.87 3.86
CA ARG A 74 -6.99 -15.03 2.70
C ARG A 74 -6.00 -13.94 3.10
N LYS A 75 -5.10 -13.62 2.18
CA LYS A 75 -4.10 -12.56 2.34
C LYS A 75 -4.78 -11.22 2.07
N PHE A 76 -4.33 -10.16 2.74
CA PHE A 76 -4.77 -8.80 2.43
C PHE A 76 -3.66 -7.78 2.63
N ASP A 77 -3.81 -6.65 1.97
CA ASP A 77 -3.09 -5.41 2.25
C ASP A 77 -4.11 -4.31 2.58
N ILE A 78 -3.68 -3.25 3.27
CA ILE A 78 -4.54 -2.14 3.67
C ILE A 78 -4.15 -0.90 2.87
N ARG A 79 -5.14 -0.35 2.16
CA ARG A 79 -5.07 0.98 1.52
C ARG A 79 -5.47 2.05 2.53
N LEU A 80 -4.56 2.97 2.77
CA LEU A 80 -4.74 4.16 3.61
C LEU A 80 -4.57 5.42 2.76
N TYR A 81 -5.24 6.50 3.15
CA TYR A 81 -5.17 7.79 2.48
C TYR A 81 -4.49 8.81 3.38
N VAL A 82 -3.43 9.44 2.87
CA VAL A 82 -2.57 10.36 3.63
C VAL A 82 -2.42 11.64 2.83
N LEU A 83 -2.89 12.75 3.39
CA LEU A 83 -2.74 14.08 2.82
C LEU A 83 -1.52 14.75 3.43
N VAL A 84 -0.57 15.15 2.60
CA VAL A 84 0.54 16.02 3.00
C VAL A 84 0.24 17.43 2.54
N LYS A 85 -0.01 18.33 3.50
CA LYS A 85 -0.33 19.73 3.23
C LYS A 85 0.93 20.58 2.99
N SER A 86 2.04 20.20 3.62
CA SER A 86 3.32 20.89 3.52
C SER A 86 4.46 19.95 3.89
N TYR A 87 5.64 20.13 3.30
CA TYR A 87 6.88 19.44 3.67
C TYR A 87 7.84 20.34 4.49
N ASN A 88 7.59 21.64 4.57
CA ASN A 88 8.37 22.59 5.37
C ASN A 88 7.49 23.69 6.01
N PRO A 89 7.03 23.52 7.27
CA PRO A 89 7.17 22.33 8.11
C PRO A 89 6.37 21.14 7.55
N LEU A 90 6.73 19.91 7.94
CA LEU A 90 6.00 18.72 7.50
C LEU A 90 4.65 18.65 8.22
N VAL A 91 3.55 18.70 7.47
CA VAL A 91 2.18 18.63 8.00
C VAL A 91 1.44 17.49 7.33
N VAL A 92 1.03 16.50 8.12
CA VAL A 92 0.50 15.21 7.64
C VAL A 92 -0.84 14.91 8.29
N TYR A 93 -1.84 14.72 7.43
CA TYR A 93 -3.16 14.25 7.81
C TYR A 93 -3.38 12.83 7.30
N MET A 94 -4.03 11.99 8.11
CA MET A 94 -4.41 10.63 7.72
C MET A 94 -5.93 10.50 7.78
N TYR A 95 -6.54 9.97 6.71
CA TYR A 95 -7.97 9.73 6.68
C TYR A 95 -8.32 8.53 7.56
N ARG A 96 -9.36 8.68 8.39
CA ARG A 96 -9.81 7.66 9.36
C ARG A 96 -10.34 6.40 8.71
N ASP A 97 -10.81 6.51 7.48
CA ASP A 97 -11.30 5.38 6.71
C ASP A 97 -10.35 4.97 5.59
N GLY A 98 -10.52 3.75 5.12
CA GLY A 98 -9.71 3.08 4.14
C GLY A 98 -10.24 1.67 3.94
N PHE A 99 -9.48 0.81 3.28
CA PHE A 99 -9.95 -0.56 3.08
C PHE A 99 -8.82 -1.57 2.96
N ALA A 100 -9.02 -2.74 3.57
CA ALA A 100 -8.27 -3.93 3.26
C ALA A 100 -8.72 -4.52 1.91
N ARG A 101 -7.77 -4.90 1.06
CA ARG A 101 -7.99 -5.58 -0.21
C ARG A 101 -7.58 -7.04 -0.06
N PHE A 102 -8.52 -7.95 -0.23
CA PHE A 102 -8.29 -9.39 -0.06
C PHE A 102 -7.87 -10.08 -1.36
N SER A 103 -7.07 -11.12 -1.22
CA SER A 103 -6.91 -12.12 -2.27
C SER A 103 -8.22 -12.88 -2.46
N VAL A 104 -8.57 -13.21 -3.70
CA VAL A 104 -9.71 -14.07 -4.02
C VAL A 104 -9.42 -15.50 -3.56
N ALA A 105 -8.19 -15.97 -3.79
CA ALA A 105 -7.75 -17.30 -3.37
C ALA A 105 -7.27 -17.32 -1.90
N ARG A 106 -7.38 -18.50 -1.27
CA ARG A 106 -6.78 -18.75 0.05
C ARG A 106 -5.26 -18.75 -0.05
N TYR A 107 -4.61 -18.33 1.02
CA TYR A 107 -3.16 -18.22 1.07
C TYR A 107 -2.48 -19.58 1.12
N GLU A 108 -1.62 -19.84 0.15
CA GLU A 108 -0.79 -21.04 0.06
C GLU A 108 0.66 -20.67 -0.21
N LYS A 109 1.51 -20.88 0.80
CA LYS A 109 2.94 -20.52 0.73
C LYS A 109 3.72 -21.25 -0.36
N LYS A 110 3.33 -22.49 -0.69
CA LYS A 110 4.09 -23.38 -1.60
C LYS A 110 3.87 -23.07 -3.08
N ASN A 111 2.78 -22.39 -3.44
CA ASN A 111 2.40 -22.18 -4.83
C ASN A 111 2.74 -20.76 -5.30
N ILE A 112 4.05 -20.45 -5.35
CA ILE A 112 4.56 -19.11 -5.68
C ILE A 112 4.13 -18.57 -7.06
N ASN A 113 3.71 -19.46 -7.97
CA ASN A 113 3.28 -19.12 -9.32
C ASN A 113 1.83 -18.61 -9.37
N ASN A 114 1.04 -18.79 -8.31
CA ASN A 114 -0.34 -18.35 -8.29
C ASN A 114 -0.44 -16.87 -7.90
N THR A 115 -0.42 -16.00 -8.90
CA THR A 115 -0.50 -14.53 -8.72
C THR A 115 -1.77 -14.09 -7.97
N PHE A 116 -2.90 -14.83 -8.10
CA PHE A 116 -4.14 -14.50 -7.38
C PHE A 116 -4.04 -14.67 -5.86
N VAL A 117 -3.09 -15.48 -5.38
CA VAL A 117 -2.81 -15.67 -3.95
C VAL A 117 -1.88 -14.58 -3.43
N HIS A 118 -0.89 -14.19 -4.23
CA HIS A 118 0.25 -13.40 -3.75
C HIS A 118 0.15 -11.89 -4.04
N VAL A 119 -0.67 -11.48 -5.01
CA VAL A 119 -0.86 -10.09 -5.46
C VAL A 119 -2.31 -9.67 -5.25
N THR A 120 -2.57 -8.73 -4.35
CA THR A 120 -3.91 -8.31 -3.90
C THR A 120 -4.51 -7.15 -4.73
N ASN A 121 -3.80 -6.65 -5.75
CA ASN A 121 -4.29 -5.55 -6.59
C ASN A 121 -5.60 -5.92 -7.28
N VAL A 122 -6.60 -5.02 -7.18
CA VAL A 122 -7.93 -5.18 -7.79
C VAL A 122 -7.87 -5.54 -9.28
N ALA A 123 -6.94 -4.95 -10.04
CA ALA A 123 -6.80 -5.22 -11.48
C ALA A 123 -6.44 -6.69 -11.78
N VAL A 124 -5.70 -7.34 -10.88
CA VAL A 124 -5.40 -8.78 -10.96
C VAL A 124 -6.60 -9.57 -10.43
N GLN A 125 -7.16 -9.17 -9.28
CA GLN A 125 -8.23 -9.94 -8.62
C GLN A 125 -9.54 -10.00 -9.42
N LYS A 126 -9.88 -8.94 -10.17
CA LYS A 126 -11.08 -8.90 -11.03
C LYS A 126 -11.11 -9.95 -12.14
N THR A 127 -9.98 -10.55 -12.50
CA THR A 127 -9.92 -11.59 -13.53
C THR A 127 -10.12 -12.99 -12.96
N ALA A 128 -10.21 -13.14 -11.64
CA ALA A 128 -10.50 -14.41 -10.99
C ALA A 128 -11.99 -14.77 -11.12
N ALA A 129 -12.28 -16.06 -11.33
CA ALA A 129 -13.66 -16.55 -11.49
C ALA A 129 -14.52 -16.31 -10.24
N ASP A 130 -13.92 -16.40 -9.05
CA ASP A 130 -14.61 -16.28 -7.75
C ASP A 130 -14.53 -14.85 -7.16
N TYR A 131 -14.32 -13.84 -8.00
CA TYR A 131 -14.26 -12.46 -7.55
C TYR A 131 -15.64 -11.99 -7.08
N ASP A 132 -15.73 -11.59 -5.81
CA ASP A 132 -16.93 -11.00 -5.23
C ASP A 132 -17.08 -9.56 -5.73
N ALA A 133 -17.98 -9.36 -6.69
CA ALA A 133 -18.27 -8.07 -7.27
C ALA A 133 -19.06 -7.14 -6.31
N ASP A 134 -19.83 -7.71 -5.39
CA ASP A 134 -20.69 -6.95 -4.49
C ASP A 134 -19.87 -6.26 -3.40
N THR A 135 -18.90 -6.97 -2.82
CA THR A 135 -17.96 -6.39 -1.84
C THR A 135 -16.70 -5.81 -2.49
N GLY A 136 -16.43 -6.20 -3.74
CA GLY A 136 -15.21 -5.85 -4.45
C GLY A 136 -13.94 -6.47 -3.85
N GLY A 137 -14.08 -7.51 -3.01
CA GLY A 137 -12.99 -8.10 -2.24
C GLY A 137 -12.40 -7.13 -1.20
N LYS A 138 -13.21 -6.19 -0.69
CA LYS A 138 -12.77 -5.16 0.26
C LYS A 138 -13.43 -5.32 1.62
N MET A 139 -12.71 -4.95 2.67
CA MET A 139 -13.26 -4.70 4.01
C MET A 139 -12.81 -3.32 4.47
N PHE A 140 -13.76 -2.45 4.82
CA PHE A 140 -13.43 -1.12 5.34
C PHE A 140 -12.65 -1.19 6.66
N LEU A 141 -11.93 -0.11 6.96
CA LEU A 141 -10.96 -0.09 8.05
C LEU A 141 -11.62 -0.23 9.42
N ARG A 142 -12.81 0.34 9.62
CA ARG A 142 -13.57 0.21 10.87
C ARG A 142 -13.99 -1.24 11.17
N PRO A 143 -14.70 -1.97 10.26
CA PRO A 143 -14.95 -3.40 10.44
C PRO A 143 -13.68 -4.23 10.66
N LEU A 144 -12.60 -3.92 9.91
CA LEU A 144 -11.31 -4.60 10.09
C LEU A 144 -10.76 -4.39 11.50
N LYS A 145 -10.75 -3.14 12.00
CA LYS A 145 -10.29 -2.82 13.36
C LYS A 145 -11.11 -3.56 14.41
N LEU A 146 -12.43 -3.59 14.29
CA LEU A 146 -13.31 -4.32 15.20
C LEU A 146 -13.05 -5.83 15.19
N TYR A 147 -12.84 -6.42 14.01
CA TYR A 147 -12.46 -7.82 13.88
C TYR A 147 -11.10 -8.12 14.55
N LEU A 148 -10.12 -7.24 14.38
CA LEU A 148 -8.82 -7.41 15.02
C LEU A 148 -8.93 -7.27 16.54
N ILE A 149 -9.72 -6.32 17.03
CA ILE A 149 -9.95 -6.10 18.48
C ILE A 149 -10.56 -7.35 19.10
N SER A 150 -11.56 -7.96 18.46
CA SER A 150 -12.19 -9.17 18.99
C SER A 150 -11.25 -10.36 19.05
N LYS A 151 -10.22 -10.41 18.19
CA LYS A 151 -9.25 -11.51 18.11
C LYS A 151 -8.01 -11.31 18.98
N TYR A 152 -7.48 -10.08 19.05
CA TYR A 152 -6.18 -9.79 19.65
C TYR A 152 -6.25 -8.85 20.87
N GLY A 153 -7.43 -8.33 21.20
CA GLY A 153 -7.63 -7.39 22.30
C GLY A 153 -7.46 -5.93 21.88
N HIS A 154 -8.12 -5.04 22.62
CA HIS A 154 -8.19 -3.61 22.30
C HIS A 154 -6.82 -2.91 22.34
N GLU A 155 -6.03 -3.14 23.39
CA GLU A 155 -4.73 -2.49 23.59
C GLU A 155 -3.76 -2.82 22.46
N ARG A 156 -3.57 -4.11 22.17
CA ARG A 156 -2.66 -4.57 21.13
C ARG A 156 -3.01 -4.05 19.73
N VAL A 157 -4.30 -3.92 19.43
CA VAL A 157 -4.75 -3.38 18.15
C VAL A 157 -4.60 -1.87 18.08
N ASN A 158 -4.77 -1.15 19.19
CA ASN A 158 -4.45 0.28 19.19
C ASN A 158 -2.95 0.52 18.97
N GLU A 159 -2.07 -0.25 19.60
CA GLU A 159 -0.62 -0.22 19.30
C GLU A 159 -0.34 -0.47 17.82
N LEU A 160 -0.97 -1.48 17.22
CA LEU A 160 -0.83 -1.78 15.79
C LEU A 160 -1.21 -0.59 14.91
N PHE A 161 -2.31 0.10 15.20
CA PHE A 161 -2.74 1.28 14.43
C PHE A 161 -1.82 2.50 14.67
N CYS A 162 -1.25 2.64 15.88
CA CYS A 162 -0.19 3.61 16.13
C CYS A 162 1.07 3.29 15.31
N GLU A 163 1.48 2.02 15.22
CA GLU A 163 2.62 1.60 14.38
C GLU A 163 2.37 1.88 12.89
N ILE A 164 1.13 1.73 12.41
CA ILE A 164 0.75 2.14 11.05
C ILE A 164 1.00 3.64 10.83
N GLN A 165 0.55 4.50 11.75
CA GLN A 165 0.80 5.94 11.67
C GLN A 165 2.30 6.26 11.72
N LEU A 166 3.05 5.60 12.60
CA LEU A 166 4.50 5.78 12.71
C LEU A 166 5.23 5.39 11.42
N VAL A 167 4.81 4.32 10.74
CA VAL A 167 5.38 3.92 9.45
C VAL A 167 5.17 5.00 8.39
N VAL A 168 3.97 5.59 8.32
CA VAL A 168 3.66 6.71 7.43
C VAL A 168 4.57 7.91 7.74
N ILE A 169 4.60 8.35 9.00
CA ILE A 169 5.39 9.52 9.42
C ILE A 169 6.88 9.30 9.14
N ARG A 170 7.44 8.15 9.52
CA ARG A 170 8.86 7.82 9.29
C ARG A 170 9.21 7.81 7.81
N SER A 171 8.32 7.30 6.95
CA SER A 171 8.56 7.32 5.50
C SER A 171 8.62 8.75 4.95
N LEU A 172 7.73 9.66 5.39
CA LEU A 172 7.72 11.05 4.95
C LEU A 172 8.93 11.83 5.49
N LEU A 173 9.30 11.63 6.76
CA LEU A 173 10.51 12.22 7.35
C LEU A 173 11.78 11.82 6.59
N SER A 174 11.84 10.58 6.08
CA SER A 174 13.01 10.10 5.32
C SER A 174 13.25 10.84 4.00
N VAL A 175 12.19 11.43 3.42
CA VAL A 175 12.24 12.13 2.13
C VAL A 175 12.01 13.63 2.24
N GLN A 176 11.63 14.14 3.42
CA GLN A 176 11.26 15.53 3.65
C GLN A 176 12.31 16.53 3.12
N LYS A 177 13.59 16.23 3.29
CA LYS A 177 14.70 17.12 2.85
C LYS A 177 14.94 17.13 1.34
N ILE A 178 14.41 16.13 0.62
CA ILE A 178 14.67 15.91 -0.80
C ILE A 178 13.44 16.33 -1.63
N ILE A 179 12.24 16.20 -1.06
CA ILE A 179 11.01 16.63 -1.73
C ILE A 179 10.99 18.15 -1.85
N ILE A 180 10.71 18.61 -3.07
CA ILE A 180 10.51 20.03 -3.36
C ILE A 180 9.26 20.49 -2.63
N ASN A 181 9.42 21.49 -1.78
CA ASN A 181 8.32 22.10 -1.04
C ASN A 181 7.88 23.41 -1.71
N ASP A 182 6.66 23.41 -2.23
CA ASP A 182 5.95 24.63 -2.64
C ASP A 182 4.73 24.80 -1.72
N LYS A 183 4.57 25.98 -1.14
CA LYS A 183 3.47 26.30 -0.21
C LYS A 183 2.09 26.26 -0.86
N HIS A 184 2.02 26.23 -2.19
CA HIS A 184 0.81 26.13 -2.98
C HIS A 184 0.49 24.69 -3.40
N CYS A 185 1.35 23.73 -3.04
CA CYS A 185 1.17 22.33 -3.36
C CYS A 185 0.78 21.52 -2.13
N PHE A 186 -0.15 20.60 -2.33
CA PHE A 186 -0.48 19.52 -1.41
C PHE A 186 -0.54 18.24 -2.23
N GLU A 187 -0.42 17.08 -1.59
CA GLU A 187 -0.52 15.80 -2.27
C GLU A 187 -1.28 14.79 -1.41
N LEU A 188 -2.24 14.11 -2.02
CA LEU A 188 -2.93 12.98 -1.43
C LEU A 188 -2.27 11.68 -1.89
N TYR A 189 -1.70 10.94 -0.94
CA TYR A 189 -1.04 9.67 -1.18
C TYR A 189 -1.93 8.49 -0.80
N GLY A 190 -1.81 7.40 -1.57
CA GLY A 190 -2.29 6.08 -1.18
C GLY A 190 -1.17 5.23 -0.61
N TYR A 191 -1.23 4.94 0.69
CA TYR A 191 -0.30 4.05 1.37
C TYR A 191 -0.82 2.62 1.35
N ASP A 192 0.01 1.69 0.92
CA ASP A 192 -0.27 0.25 0.99
C ASP A 192 0.60 -0.36 2.08
N VAL A 193 -0.06 -0.85 3.13
CA VAL A 193 0.60 -1.51 4.25
C VAL A 193 0.12 -2.96 4.37
N MET A 194 0.99 -3.83 4.86
CA MET A 194 0.67 -5.22 5.16
C MET A 194 1.00 -5.52 6.61
N ILE A 195 0.26 -6.44 7.21
CA ILE A 195 0.49 -6.89 8.58
C ILE A 195 0.89 -8.36 8.51
N ASP A 196 1.93 -8.75 9.25
CA ASP A 196 2.33 -10.16 9.37
C ASP A 196 1.64 -10.86 10.54
N GLU A 197 1.85 -12.18 10.66
CA GLU A 197 1.24 -13.00 11.71
C GLU A 197 1.58 -12.55 13.15
N ASN A 198 2.66 -11.80 13.33
CA ASN A 198 3.11 -11.26 14.63
C ASN A 198 2.58 -9.84 14.89
N LEU A 199 1.67 -9.35 14.04
CA LEU A 199 1.15 -7.98 14.05
C LEU A 199 2.22 -6.91 13.82
N LYS A 200 3.28 -7.24 13.07
CA LYS A 200 4.23 -6.23 12.60
C LYS A 200 3.75 -5.63 11.29
N VAL A 201 3.86 -4.31 11.19
CA VAL A 201 3.45 -3.51 10.04
C VAL A 201 4.61 -3.40 9.03
N TRP A 202 4.28 -3.57 7.76
CA TRP A 202 5.21 -3.47 6.64
C TRP A 202 4.67 -2.47 5.62
N LEU A 203 5.45 -1.44 5.30
CA LEU A 203 5.17 -0.55 4.17
C LEU A 203 5.48 -1.29 2.86
N ILE A 204 4.51 -1.37 1.96
CA ILE A 204 4.64 -2.08 0.69
C ILE A 204 4.92 -1.12 -0.46
N GLU A 205 4.11 -0.07 -0.57
CA GLU A 205 4.26 0.98 -1.58
C GLU A 205 3.55 2.27 -1.15
N VAL A 206 4.00 3.39 -1.72
CA VAL A 206 3.35 4.70 -1.60
C VAL A 206 3.01 5.16 -3.01
N ASN A 207 1.72 5.35 -3.26
CA ASN A 207 1.19 5.75 -4.55
C ASN A 207 0.91 7.25 -4.55
N ALA A 208 1.64 8.00 -5.38
CA ALA A 208 1.19 9.33 -5.81
C ALA A 208 -0.01 9.13 -6.73
N PHE A 209 -1.06 9.96 -6.58
CA PHE A 209 -2.33 9.79 -7.29
C PHE A 209 -3.01 8.42 -7.05
N PRO A 210 -3.50 8.14 -5.83
CA PRO A 210 -4.25 6.91 -5.57
C PRO A 210 -5.48 6.81 -6.47
N SER A 211 -5.78 5.61 -6.98
CA SER A 211 -6.97 5.41 -7.84
C SER A 211 -8.26 5.80 -7.11
N LEU A 212 -8.98 6.76 -7.73
CA LEU A 212 -10.28 7.24 -7.28
C LEU A 212 -11.45 6.55 -8.01
N THR A 213 -11.18 5.55 -8.85
CA THR A 213 -12.24 4.76 -9.49
C THR A 213 -12.95 3.91 -8.45
N ALA A 214 -14.27 4.07 -8.33
CA ALA A 214 -15.08 3.29 -7.41
C ALA A 214 -15.59 1.99 -8.04
N ASN A 215 -15.52 0.88 -7.30
CA ASN A 215 -16.11 -0.39 -7.74
C ASN A 215 -17.47 -0.69 -7.10
N THR A 216 -17.72 -0.12 -5.92
CA THR A 216 -18.95 -0.31 -5.14
C THR A 216 -19.47 1.06 -4.69
N LYS A 217 -20.73 1.12 -4.26
CA LYS A 217 -21.33 2.36 -3.76
C LYS A 217 -20.59 2.90 -2.54
N ASP A 218 -20.20 2.01 -1.62
CA ASP A 218 -19.48 2.42 -0.41
C ASP A 218 -18.07 2.96 -0.74
N ASP A 219 -17.38 2.35 -1.71
CA ASP A 219 -16.09 2.84 -2.21
C ASP A 219 -16.22 4.21 -2.90
N TYR A 220 -17.34 4.46 -3.58
CA TYR A 220 -17.66 5.77 -4.14
C TYR A 220 -17.87 6.81 -3.05
N ASN A 221 -18.72 6.51 -2.06
CA ASN A 221 -19.01 7.41 -0.95
C ASN A 221 -17.73 7.77 -0.17
N LEU A 222 -16.92 6.76 0.21
CA LEU A 222 -15.66 6.98 0.92
C LEU A 222 -14.74 7.93 0.15
N LYS A 223 -14.62 7.78 -1.16
CA LYS A 223 -13.74 8.62 -1.99
C LYS A 223 -14.28 10.02 -2.16
N CYS A 224 -15.58 10.18 -2.35
CA CYS A 224 -16.20 11.50 -2.46
C CYS A 224 -16.09 12.29 -1.15
N GLU A 225 -16.43 11.66 -0.01
CA GLU A 225 -16.32 12.28 1.32
C GLU A 225 -14.86 12.65 1.64
N MET A 226 -13.91 11.75 1.37
CA MET A 226 -12.50 12.01 1.55
C MET A 226 -12.00 13.21 0.73
N LEU A 227 -12.46 13.37 -0.52
CA LEU A 227 -12.06 14.50 -1.34
C LEU A 227 -12.69 15.81 -0.86
N ASP A 228 -13.92 15.78 -0.38
CA ASP A 228 -14.60 16.95 0.20
C ASP A 228 -13.91 17.41 1.49
N ASP A 229 -13.58 16.46 2.38
CA ASP A 229 -12.84 16.72 3.61
C ASP A 229 -11.41 17.22 3.32
N MET A 230 -10.76 16.69 2.28
CA MET A 230 -9.45 17.17 1.83
C MET A 230 -9.51 18.64 1.41
N LEU A 231 -10.54 19.04 0.65
CA LEU A 231 -10.74 20.44 0.26
C LEU A 231 -11.00 21.34 1.48
N SER A 232 -11.69 20.81 2.49
CA SER A 232 -11.88 21.50 3.77
C SER A 232 -10.57 21.74 4.53
N ILE A 233 -9.60 20.82 4.47
CA ILE A 233 -8.26 20.98 5.09
C ILE A 233 -7.37 21.97 4.35
N ILE A 234 -7.45 21.97 3.02
CA ILE A 234 -6.74 22.95 2.17
C ILE A 234 -7.20 24.36 2.54
N ASP A 235 -8.47 24.50 2.92
CA ASP A 235 -9.05 25.70 3.50
C ASP A 235 -8.91 26.94 2.62
N LEU A 236 -9.36 26.81 1.37
CA LEU A 236 -9.30 27.89 0.37
C LEU A 236 -10.07 29.16 0.80
N GLU A 237 -11.05 29.01 1.70
CA GLU A 237 -11.86 30.12 2.23
C GLU A 237 -11.31 30.70 3.54
N GLY A 238 -10.26 30.11 4.13
CA GLY A 238 -9.65 30.61 5.38
C GLY A 238 -10.56 30.49 6.61
N ARG A 239 -11.29 29.39 6.73
CA ARG A 239 -12.25 29.11 7.81
C ARG A 239 -11.60 28.42 9.01
N LEU A 240 -10.43 27.80 8.85
CA LEU A 240 -9.73 27.09 9.92
C LEU A 240 -8.85 28.05 10.75
N ASN A 241 -8.66 27.70 12.02
CA ASN A 241 -7.87 28.51 12.96
C ASN A 241 -6.43 27.99 13.13
N GLY A 242 -6.12 26.81 12.59
CA GLY A 242 -4.79 26.19 12.63
C GLY A 242 -4.51 25.32 13.86
N ASN A 243 -5.50 25.10 14.72
CA ASN A 243 -5.39 24.29 15.94
C ASN A 243 -6.23 22.99 15.87
N GLU A 244 -6.75 22.67 14.69
CA GLU A 244 -7.62 21.53 14.47
C GLU A 244 -6.81 20.24 14.35
N ASP A 245 -6.90 19.39 15.37
CA ASP A 245 -6.36 18.01 15.34
C ASP A 245 -7.17 17.10 14.39
N GLN A 246 -8.39 17.51 14.03
CA GLN A 246 -9.29 16.78 13.14
C GLN A 246 -10.08 17.75 12.26
N VAL A 247 -10.15 17.46 10.96
CA VAL A 247 -11.00 18.17 10.00
C VAL A 247 -11.70 17.13 9.13
N GLY A 248 -13.04 17.07 9.24
CA GLY A 248 -13.81 16.00 8.59
C GLY A 248 -13.35 14.62 9.06
N GLY A 249 -13.14 13.70 8.11
CA GLY A 249 -12.59 12.37 8.33
C GLY A 249 -11.06 12.30 8.45
N PHE A 250 -10.33 13.40 8.38
CA PHE A 250 -8.87 13.41 8.54
C PHE A 250 -8.44 13.77 9.97
N ASP A 251 -7.46 13.04 10.47
CA ASP A 251 -6.73 13.34 11.70
C ASP A 251 -5.35 13.91 11.37
N LEU A 252 -4.95 14.98 12.07
CA LEU A 252 -3.58 15.45 12.07
C LEU A 252 -2.71 14.45 12.84
N ILE A 253 -1.76 13.82 12.14
CA ILE A 253 -0.86 12.82 12.76
C ILE A 253 0.57 13.33 12.94
N TYR A 254 0.92 14.46 12.30
CA TYR A 254 2.22 15.12 12.42
C TYR A 254 2.16 16.58 11.95
N SER A 255 2.78 17.51 12.70
CA SER A 255 2.94 18.94 12.35
C SER A 255 4.27 19.51 12.84
#